data_AF-A0A1V4IC56-F1
#
_entry.id   AF-A0A1V4IC56-F1
#
_cell.length_a   1.000
_cell.length_b   1.000
_cell.length_c   1.000
_cell.angle_alpha   90.00
_cell.angle_beta   90.00
_cell.angle_gamma   90.00
#
_symmetry.space_group_name_H-M   'P 1'
#
loop_
_entity.id
_entity.type
_entity.pdbx_description
1 polymer ?
#
loop_
_entity_poly.entity_id
_entity_poly.type
_entity_poly.pdbx_seq_one_letter_code
_entity_poly.pdbx_strand_id
1 'polypeptide(L)'
;MRTEQEMFDLILNIAKEDERIRAVFMNGSRTNPNAVKDIFQDYDIEYVVKETKSFRENKSWIDKFGERLYMQYPEGNSLFPSDIENCYAWLIQFTDGNRLDLTICTLTQAFQDIRNNKLCKILLDKDKCLPYIPDATDETHWVKKPTECQFMDACNEFWWCLNNVAKGLWREEVPYVMDMLNHAVRPMLILLLGWKIGYDTNFTVSIGK
;
A
#
# COMPACT_ATOMS: atom_id res chain seq x y z
N MET A 1 -15.05 -5.30 -16.34
CA MET A 1 -14.58 -5.17 -14.96
C MET A 1 -15.67 -5.69 -14.04
N ARG A 2 -15.36 -6.68 -13.19
CA ARG A 2 -16.21 -7.06 -12.06
C ARG A 2 -16.41 -5.83 -11.16
N THR A 3 -17.62 -5.66 -10.67
CA THR A 3 -18.01 -4.64 -9.71
C THR A 3 -17.36 -4.87 -8.34
N GLU A 4 -17.40 -3.85 -7.49
CA GLU A 4 -16.91 -3.96 -6.11
C GLU A 4 -17.59 -5.08 -5.33
N GLN A 5 -18.91 -5.22 -5.50
CA GLN A 5 -19.66 -6.29 -4.86
C GLN A 5 -19.21 -7.68 -5.35
N GLU A 6 -19.05 -7.86 -6.66
CA GLU A 6 -18.58 -9.12 -7.23
C GLU A 6 -17.16 -9.48 -6.77
N MET A 7 -16.27 -8.49 -6.61
CA MET A 7 -14.93 -8.69 -6.07
C MET A 7 -14.96 -9.10 -4.60
N PHE A 8 -15.72 -8.42 -3.75
CA PHE A 8 -15.86 -8.80 -2.35
C PHE A 8 -16.50 -10.18 -2.18
N ASP A 9 -17.53 -10.49 -2.96
CA ASP A 9 -18.17 -11.81 -2.91
C ASP A 9 -17.19 -12.90 -3.32
N LEU A 10 -16.40 -12.70 -4.38
CA LEU A 10 -15.36 -13.63 -4.79
C LEU A 10 -14.32 -13.87 -3.69
N ILE A 11 -13.77 -12.79 -3.12
CA ILE A 11 -12.77 -12.84 -2.04
C ILE A 11 -13.35 -13.61 -0.84
N LEU A 12 -14.53 -13.20 -0.36
CA LEU A 12 -15.12 -13.80 0.84
C LEU A 12 -15.57 -15.25 0.61
N ASN A 13 -16.04 -15.60 -0.58
CA ASN A 13 -16.45 -16.98 -0.87
C ASN A 13 -15.25 -17.93 -0.91
N ILE A 14 -14.14 -17.53 -1.54
CA ILE A 14 -12.89 -18.31 -1.50
C ILE A 14 -12.43 -18.53 -0.06
N ALA A 15 -12.47 -17.48 0.76
CA ALA A 15 -12.10 -17.57 2.17
C ALA A 15 -13.04 -18.46 2.98
N LYS A 16 -14.36 -18.43 2.72
CA LYS A 16 -15.34 -19.28 3.39
C LYS A 16 -15.14 -20.76 3.04
N GLU A 17 -14.92 -21.06 1.77
CA GLU A 17 -14.79 -22.43 1.24
C GLU A 17 -13.45 -23.10 1.57
N ASP A 18 -12.36 -22.35 1.67
CA ASP A 18 -11.04 -22.89 2.00
C ASP A 18 -10.84 -22.91 3.52
N GLU A 19 -10.90 -24.10 4.14
CA GLU A 19 -10.76 -24.28 5.59
C GLU A 19 -9.39 -23.84 6.14
N ARG A 20 -8.38 -23.71 5.28
CA ARG A 20 -7.05 -23.22 5.67
C ARG A 20 -7.07 -21.73 5.99
N ILE A 21 -8.02 -20.98 5.42
CA ILE A 21 -8.22 -19.55 5.67
C ILE A 21 -9.15 -19.39 6.88
N ARG A 22 -8.66 -18.71 7.91
CA ARG A 22 -9.34 -18.53 9.20
C ARG A 22 -9.93 -17.14 9.37
N ALA A 23 -9.29 -16.13 8.82
CA ALA A 23 -9.80 -14.77 8.82
C ALA A 23 -9.39 -14.02 7.55
N VAL A 24 -10.09 -12.92 7.28
CA VAL A 24 -9.83 -11.98 6.19
C VAL A 24 -9.93 -10.57 6.74
N PHE A 25 -8.92 -9.78 6.49
CA PHE A 25 -8.98 -8.33 6.67
C PHE A 25 -8.48 -7.62 5.43
N MET A 26 -8.88 -6.37 5.30
CA MET A 26 -8.52 -5.50 4.18
C MET A 26 -7.76 -4.30 4.70
N ASN A 27 -6.81 -3.83 3.92
CA ASN A 27 -6.03 -2.64 4.18
C ASN A 27 -6.26 -1.58 3.08
N GLY A 28 -5.45 -0.52 3.12
CA GLY A 28 -5.30 0.39 2.01
C GLY A 28 -6.46 1.36 1.84
N SER A 29 -6.48 2.04 0.69
CA SER A 29 -7.34 3.20 0.44
C SER A 29 -8.84 2.87 0.49
N ARG A 30 -9.24 1.62 0.22
CA ARG A 30 -10.65 1.17 0.33
C ARG A 30 -11.17 1.17 1.76
N THR A 31 -10.29 1.09 2.75
CA THR A 31 -10.67 1.22 4.17
C THR A 31 -10.71 2.66 4.65
N ASN A 32 -10.08 3.59 3.94
CA ASN A 32 -10.00 4.99 4.33
C ASN A 32 -11.34 5.71 4.08
N PRO A 33 -12.06 6.17 5.13
CA PRO A 33 -13.30 6.90 4.95
C PRO A 33 -13.13 8.26 4.25
N ASN A 34 -11.92 8.82 4.28
CA ASN A 34 -11.58 10.13 3.69
C ASN A 34 -11.05 10.02 2.25
N ALA A 35 -10.76 8.80 1.77
CA ALA A 35 -10.28 8.62 0.40
C ALA A 35 -11.42 8.83 -0.60
N VAL A 36 -11.11 9.50 -1.72
CA VAL A 36 -12.01 9.58 -2.86
C VAL A 36 -12.11 8.20 -3.47
N LYS A 37 -13.33 7.67 -3.53
CA LYS A 37 -13.56 6.34 -4.10
C LYS A 37 -13.53 6.40 -5.62
N ASP A 38 -12.78 5.49 -6.22
CA ASP A 38 -12.71 5.34 -7.67
C ASP A 38 -12.46 3.88 -8.08
N ILE A 39 -12.42 3.65 -9.38
CA ILE A 39 -12.23 2.33 -9.99
C ILE A 39 -10.77 1.85 -9.96
N PHE A 40 -9.83 2.71 -9.58
CA PHE A 40 -8.39 2.43 -9.51
C PHE A 40 -7.92 2.11 -8.08
N GLN A 41 -8.81 2.13 -7.09
CA GLN A 41 -8.47 1.63 -5.76
C GLN A 41 -8.23 0.12 -5.80
N ASP A 42 -7.04 -0.30 -5.40
CA ASP A 42 -6.67 -1.71 -5.33
C ASP A 42 -7.46 -2.41 -4.20
N TYR A 43 -7.60 -3.73 -4.29
CA TYR A 43 -8.05 -4.56 -3.18
C TYR A 43 -6.82 -5.06 -2.42
N ASP A 44 -6.50 -4.45 -1.28
CA ASP A 44 -5.41 -4.90 -0.40
C ASP A 44 -5.96 -5.91 0.61
N ILE A 45 -5.88 -7.20 0.30
CA ILE A 45 -6.51 -8.27 1.08
C ILE A 45 -5.48 -9.12 1.79
N GLU A 46 -5.71 -9.40 3.07
CA GLU A 46 -4.93 -10.33 3.86
C GLU A 46 -5.76 -11.50 4.35
N TYR A 47 -5.32 -12.71 4.02
CA TYR A 47 -5.88 -13.96 4.49
C TYR A 47 -5.03 -14.54 5.61
N VAL A 48 -5.63 -14.71 6.78
CA VAL A 48 -4.98 -15.32 7.93
C VAL A 48 -5.09 -16.84 7.82
N VAL A 49 -3.93 -17.49 7.77
CA VAL A 49 -3.78 -18.93 7.59
C VAL A 49 -2.91 -19.53 8.72
N LYS A 50 -2.94 -20.85 8.86
CA LYS A 50 -2.05 -21.53 9.83
C LYS A 50 -0.61 -21.64 9.34
N GLU A 51 -0.43 -21.73 8.02
CA GLU A 51 0.85 -21.86 7.35
C GLU A 51 0.72 -21.38 5.90
N THR A 52 1.81 -20.89 5.30
CA THR A 52 1.80 -20.39 3.91
C THR A 52 2.20 -21.45 2.88
N LYS A 53 2.91 -22.49 3.30
CA LYS A 53 3.58 -23.48 2.44
C LYS A 53 2.60 -24.18 1.49
N SER A 54 1.44 -24.63 1.96
CA SER A 54 0.47 -25.32 1.12
C SER A 54 -0.11 -24.45 -0.01
N PHE A 55 -0.12 -23.13 0.17
CA PHE A 55 -0.51 -22.20 -0.88
C PHE A 55 0.65 -21.91 -1.84
N ARG A 56 1.87 -21.78 -1.31
CA ARG A 56 3.07 -21.55 -2.13
C ARG A 56 3.41 -22.73 -3.03
N GLU A 57 3.19 -23.95 -2.56
CA GLU A 57 3.43 -25.19 -3.32
C GLU A 57 2.32 -25.43 -4.36
N ASN A 58 1.07 -25.06 -4.04
CA ASN A 58 -0.05 -25.15 -4.99
C ASN A 58 -0.16 -23.90 -5.86
N LYS A 59 0.65 -23.84 -6.93
CA LYS A 59 0.69 -22.69 -7.85
C LYS A 59 -0.63 -22.35 -8.54
N SER A 60 -1.52 -23.32 -8.73
CA SER A 60 -2.84 -23.07 -9.36
C SER A 60 -3.90 -22.60 -8.38
N TRP A 61 -3.62 -22.56 -7.06
CA TRP A 61 -4.60 -22.09 -6.08
C TRP A 61 -5.07 -20.66 -6.38
N ILE A 62 -4.17 -19.80 -6.87
CA ILE A 62 -4.47 -18.42 -7.21
C ILE A 62 -5.34 -18.26 -8.47
N ASP A 63 -5.55 -19.33 -9.24
CA ASP A 63 -6.40 -19.31 -10.44
C ASP A 63 -7.89 -19.16 -10.09
N LYS A 64 -8.27 -19.45 -8.83
CA LYS A 64 -9.63 -19.28 -8.32
C LYS A 64 -10.15 -17.84 -8.42
N PHE A 65 -9.26 -16.85 -8.47
CA PHE A 65 -9.62 -15.43 -8.52
C PHE A 65 -9.92 -14.92 -9.94
N GLY A 66 -9.74 -15.75 -10.96
CA GLY A 66 -10.05 -15.41 -12.36
C GLY A 66 -8.81 -15.17 -13.22
N GLU A 67 -9.07 -14.76 -14.47
CA GLU A 67 -8.05 -14.60 -15.51
C GLU A 67 -7.17 -13.36 -15.30
N ARG A 68 -5.85 -13.53 -15.45
CA ARG A 68 -4.83 -12.53 -15.10
C ARG A 68 -4.07 -12.06 -16.33
N LEU A 69 -3.75 -10.77 -16.40
CA LEU A 69 -2.82 -10.21 -17.39
C LEU A 69 -1.38 -10.51 -16.99
N TYR A 70 -1.02 -10.12 -15.77
CA TYR A 70 0.28 -10.41 -15.18
C TYR A 70 0.16 -10.44 -13.66
N MET A 71 1.20 -10.98 -13.02
CA MET A 71 1.25 -11.16 -11.58
C MET A 71 2.70 -11.07 -11.09
N GLN A 72 2.89 -10.46 -9.94
CA GLN A 72 4.17 -10.41 -9.24
C GLN A 72 4.11 -11.22 -7.95
N TYR A 73 5.23 -11.85 -7.60
CA TYR A 73 5.46 -12.53 -6.32
C TYR A 73 6.52 -11.75 -5.55
N PRO A 74 6.15 -10.81 -4.67
CA PRO A 74 7.13 -9.99 -3.97
C PRO A 74 8.15 -10.85 -3.22
N GLU A 75 7.68 -11.89 -2.54
CA GLU A 75 8.53 -12.76 -1.73
C GLU A 75 9.27 -13.84 -2.55
N GLY A 76 8.97 -13.95 -3.84
CA GLY A 76 9.73 -14.76 -4.79
C GLY A 76 10.95 -14.03 -5.38
N ASN A 77 11.18 -12.77 -5.01
CA ASN A 77 12.21 -11.93 -5.60
C ASN A 77 13.59 -12.20 -4.96
N SER A 78 14.54 -12.69 -5.75
CA SER A 78 15.90 -12.97 -5.30
C SER A 78 16.70 -11.72 -4.90
N LEU A 79 16.31 -10.54 -5.38
CA LEU A 79 16.95 -9.27 -5.02
C LEU A 79 16.47 -8.74 -3.66
N PHE A 80 15.30 -9.18 -3.19
CA PHE A 80 14.68 -8.73 -1.94
C PHE A 80 14.21 -9.94 -1.13
N PRO A 81 15.12 -10.59 -0.38
CA PRO A 81 14.77 -11.71 0.49
C PRO A 81 13.72 -11.32 1.52
N SER A 82 12.79 -12.23 1.79
CA SER A 82 11.62 -11.99 2.64
C SER A 82 11.16 -13.29 3.31
N ASP A 83 10.35 -13.14 4.35
CA ASP A 83 9.87 -14.26 5.17
C ASP A 83 8.66 -14.96 4.53
N ILE A 84 8.96 -15.83 3.56
CA ILE A 84 7.95 -16.64 2.87
C ILE A 84 7.16 -17.57 3.79
N GLU A 85 7.66 -17.89 4.98
CA GLU A 85 7.03 -18.84 5.90
C GLU A 85 5.90 -18.18 6.70
N ASN A 86 6.05 -16.89 7.01
CA ASN A 86 5.02 -16.14 7.72
C ASN A 86 4.16 -15.24 6.84
N CYS A 87 4.65 -14.84 5.67
CA CYS A 87 3.95 -13.94 4.77
C CYS A 87 4.24 -14.27 3.30
N TYR A 88 3.23 -14.27 2.45
CA TYR A 88 3.42 -14.45 1.01
C TYR A 88 2.33 -13.75 0.22
N ALA A 89 2.72 -12.96 -0.77
CA ALA A 89 1.83 -12.12 -1.54
C ALA A 89 1.80 -12.45 -3.03
N TRP A 90 0.66 -12.13 -3.63
CA TRP A 90 0.44 -12.05 -5.06
C TRP A 90 -0.10 -10.67 -5.38
N LEU A 91 0.63 -9.91 -6.20
CA LEU A 91 0.14 -8.64 -6.75
C LEU A 91 -0.40 -8.93 -8.14
N ILE A 92 -1.71 -8.81 -8.33
CA ILE A 92 -2.41 -9.36 -9.48
C ILE A 92 -3.09 -8.26 -10.27
N GLN A 93 -2.78 -8.18 -11.56
CA GLN A 93 -3.56 -7.41 -12.52
C GLN A 93 -4.47 -8.36 -13.31
N PHE A 94 -5.79 -8.24 -13.15
CA PHE A 94 -6.76 -9.08 -13.86
C PHE A 94 -7.07 -8.55 -15.26
N THR A 95 -7.56 -9.43 -16.16
CA THR A 95 -7.96 -9.08 -17.53
C THR A 95 -9.17 -8.15 -17.59
N ASP A 96 -9.97 -8.12 -16.52
CA ASP A 96 -11.12 -7.24 -16.39
C ASP A 96 -10.78 -5.84 -15.87
N GLY A 97 -9.50 -5.59 -15.57
CA GLY A 97 -8.95 -4.31 -15.13
C GLY A 97 -8.81 -4.15 -13.61
N ASN A 98 -9.45 -5.00 -12.80
CA ASN A 98 -9.28 -4.95 -11.35
C ASN A 98 -7.86 -5.34 -10.95
N ARG A 99 -7.37 -4.74 -9.85
CA ARG A 99 -6.12 -5.11 -9.22
C ARG A 99 -6.34 -5.60 -7.79
N LEU A 100 -5.75 -6.75 -7.47
CA LEU A 100 -5.82 -7.38 -6.15
C LEU A 100 -4.40 -7.63 -5.67
N ASP A 101 -4.07 -7.00 -4.55
CA ASP A 101 -2.85 -7.25 -3.81
C ASP A 101 -3.25 -8.20 -2.66
N LEU A 102 -3.07 -9.51 -2.90
CA LEU A 102 -3.49 -10.58 -1.99
C LEU A 102 -2.28 -11.11 -1.22
N THR A 103 -2.35 -11.03 0.09
CA THR A 103 -1.37 -11.61 1.00
C THR A 103 -1.99 -12.75 1.79
N ILE A 104 -1.24 -13.83 1.99
CA ILE A 104 -1.51 -14.82 3.04
C ILE A 104 -0.49 -14.63 4.15
N CYS A 105 -0.94 -14.65 5.39
CA CYS A 105 -0.06 -14.45 6.53
C CYS A 105 -0.45 -15.37 7.70
N THR A 106 0.54 -15.73 8.52
CA THR A 106 0.28 -16.47 9.77
C THR A 106 -0.41 -15.55 10.77
N LEU A 107 -1.11 -16.13 11.76
CA LEU A 107 -1.78 -15.33 12.80
C LEU A 107 -0.80 -14.38 13.53
N THR A 108 0.43 -14.82 13.77
CA THR A 108 1.48 -13.99 14.38
C THR A 108 1.81 -12.78 13.52
N GLN A 109 1.92 -12.96 12.21
CA GLN A 109 2.21 -11.89 11.27
C GLN A 109 1.03 -10.93 11.15
N ALA A 110 -0.19 -11.45 11.01
CA ALA A 110 -1.41 -10.66 10.98
C ALA A 110 -1.54 -9.73 12.20
N PHE A 111 -1.16 -10.18 13.40
CA PHE A 111 -1.14 -9.32 14.59
C PHE A 111 -0.15 -8.15 14.47
N GLN A 112 0.99 -8.35 13.84
CA GLN A 112 1.96 -7.27 13.61
C GLN A 112 1.42 -6.28 12.58
N ASP A 113 0.87 -6.78 11.48
CA ASP A 113 0.37 -5.96 10.38
C ASP A 113 -0.80 -5.08 10.84
N ILE A 114 -1.78 -5.68 11.52
CA ILE A 114 -2.93 -4.97 12.10
C ILE A 114 -2.47 -3.91 13.11
N ARG A 115 -1.46 -4.20 13.94
CA ARG A 115 -1.01 -3.26 14.96
C ARG A 115 -0.27 -2.07 14.36
N ASN A 116 0.34 -2.25 13.19
CA ASN A 116 1.10 -1.21 12.50
C ASN A 116 0.28 -0.42 11.46
N ASN A 117 -0.93 -0.86 11.14
CA ASN A 117 -1.78 -0.23 10.13
C ASN A 117 -3.14 0.23 10.69
N LYS A 118 -3.39 1.55 10.65
CA LYS A 118 -4.68 2.12 11.06
C LYS A 118 -5.72 2.16 9.95
N LEU A 119 -5.35 1.86 8.71
CA LEU A 119 -6.25 1.67 7.58
C LEU A 119 -6.48 0.18 7.41
N CYS A 120 -7.24 -0.40 8.34
CA CYS A 120 -7.49 -1.84 8.41
C CYS A 120 -8.95 -2.12 8.77
N LYS A 121 -9.55 -3.13 8.15
CA LYS A 121 -10.93 -3.55 8.41
C LYS A 121 -11.08 -5.06 8.31
N ILE A 122 -11.64 -5.69 9.36
CA ILE A 122 -11.98 -7.12 9.33
C ILE A 122 -13.18 -7.32 8.39
N LEU A 123 -13.05 -8.27 7.46
CA LEU A 123 -14.12 -8.70 6.55
C LEU A 123 -14.73 -10.05 6.97
N LEU A 124 -13.91 -10.96 7.51
CA LEU A 124 -14.32 -12.27 7.99
C LEU A 124 -13.40 -12.71 9.13
N ASP A 125 -13.94 -13.28 10.20
CA ASP A 125 -13.14 -13.97 11.22
C ASP A 125 -13.92 -15.19 11.71
N LYS A 126 -13.52 -16.39 11.24
CA LYS A 126 -14.19 -17.64 11.55
C LYS A 126 -13.97 -18.07 13.00
N ASP A 127 -12.83 -17.70 13.57
CA ASP A 127 -12.35 -18.20 14.87
C ASP A 127 -12.41 -17.14 15.97
N LYS A 128 -12.72 -15.88 15.63
CA LYS A 128 -12.57 -14.71 16.50
C LYS A 128 -11.13 -14.58 17.02
N CYS A 129 -10.16 -14.83 16.14
CA CYS A 129 -8.74 -14.87 16.47
C CYS A 129 -8.04 -13.51 16.25
N LEU A 130 -8.65 -12.60 15.51
CA LEU A 130 -8.10 -11.28 15.26
C LEU A 130 -8.27 -10.36 16.47
N PRO A 131 -7.36 -9.38 16.67
CA PRO A 131 -7.51 -8.43 17.75
C PRO A 131 -8.62 -7.44 17.39
N TYR A 132 -9.08 -6.69 18.39
CA TYR A 132 -9.94 -5.54 18.11
C TYR A 132 -9.19 -4.53 17.22
N ILE A 133 -9.82 -4.14 16.11
CA ILE A 133 -9.31 -3.11 15.20
C ILE A 133 -10.21 -1.87 15.38
N PRO A 134 -9.65 -0.71 15.75
CA PRO A 134 -10.42 0.53 15.79
C PRO A 134 -10.90 0.93 14.39
N ASP A 135 -11.84 1.88 14.32
CA ASP A 135 -12.29 2.41 13.03
C ASP A 135 -11.11 2.94 12.20
N ALA A 136 -11.14 2.62 10.91
CA ALA A 136 -10.05 2.95 10.01
C ALA A 136 -9.84 4.46 9.90
N THR A 137 -8.59 4.91 10.05
CA THR A 137 -8.22 6.32 10.03
C THR A 137 -6.89 6.53 9.31
N ASP A 138 -6.78 7.65 8.58
CA ASP A 138 -5.58 8.06 7.87
C ASP A 138 -4.66 8.98 8.70
N GLU A 139 -4.91 9.11 10.01
CA GLU A 139 -4.17 10.02 10.90
C GLU A 139 -2.66 9.79 10.94
N THR A 140 -2.20 8.56 10.68
CA THR A 140 -0.78 8.23 10.56
C THR A 140 -0.12 8.87 9.33
N HIS A 141 -0.92 9.24 8.33
CA HIS A 141 -0.52 9.88 7.07
C HIS A 141 -0.75 11.39 7.07
N TRP A 142 -1.23 11.97 8.17
CA TRP A 142 -1.43 13.41 8.25
C TRP A 142 -0.11 14.16 8.17
N VAL A 143 -0.15 15.33 7.54
CA VAL A 143 1.00 16.23 7.48
C VAL A 143 1.41 16.61 8.90
N LYS A 144 2.70 16.47 9.21
CA LYS A 144 3.24 16.88 10.51
C LYS A 144 3.72 18.32 10.45
N LYS A 145 3.40 19.10 11.48
CA LYS A 145 3.87 20.48 11.63
C LYS A 145 5.41 20.51 11.67
N PRO A 146 6.07 21.31 10.81
CA PRO A 146 7.51 21.42 10.82
C PRO A 146 7.99 22.27 11.99
N THR A 147 9.23 22.04 12.40
CA THR A 147 10.01 23.04 13.14
C THR A 147 10.54 24.10 12.19
N GLU A 148 10.95 25.25 12.74
CA GLU A 148 11.58 26.32 11.97
C GLU A 148 12.83 25.82 11.22
N CYS A 149 13.69 25.04 11.89
CA CYS A 149 14.87 24.46 11.24
C CYS A 149 14.48 23.54 10.08
N GLN A 150 13.51 22.64 10.25
CA GLN A 150 13.06 21.76 9.16
C GLN A 150 12.57 22.55 7.95
N PHE A 151 11.84 23.64 8.19
CA PHE A 151 11.37 24.52 7.12
C PHE A 151 12.53 25.18 6.36
N MET A 152 13.50 25.73 7.09
CA MET A 152 14.67 26.38 6.50
C MET A 152 15.55 25.38 5.74
N ASP A 153 15.76 24.18 6.30
CA ASP A 153 16.54 23.12 5.67
C ASP A 153 15.92 22.68 4.34
N ALA A 154 14.59 22.48 4.30
CA ALA A 154 13.89 22.12 3.07
C ALA A 154 13.97 23.21 1.99
N CYS A 155 13.87 24.48 2.38
CA CYS A 155 14.04 25.61 1.45
C CYS A 155 15.47 25.67 0.90
N ASN A 156 16.47 25.50 1.77
CA ASN A 156 17.87 25.50 1.37
C ASN A 156 18.16 24.36 0.39
N GLU A 157 17.72 23.14 0.69
CA GLU A 157 17.91 21.97 -0.17
C GLU A 157 17.25 22.15 -1.54
N PHE A 158 16.02 22.69 -1.56
CA PHE A 158 15.31 22.99 -2.82
C PHE A 158 16.13 23.92 -3.71
N TRP A 159 16.57 25.07 -3.19
CA TRP A 159 17.33 26.05 -3.96
C TRP A 159 18.72 25.52 -4.34
N TRP A 160 19.38 24.82 -3.45
CA TRP A 160 20.69 24.23 -3.70
C TRP A 160 20.64 23.25 -4.87
N CYS A 161 19.73 22.28 -4.83
CA CYS A 161 19.58 21.28 -5.88
C CYS A 161 19.03 21.85 -7.20
N LEU A 162 18.27 22.95 -7.16
CA LEU A 162 17.83 23.63 -8.38
C LEU A 162 19.02 24.16 -9.22
N ASN A 163 20.13 24.52 -8.59
CA ASN A 163 21.35 24.89 -9.31
C ASN A 163 21.93 23.71 -10.12
N ASN A 164 21.79 22.49 -9.61
CA ASN A 164 22.26 21.29 -10.32
C ASN A 164 21.41 21.01 -11.57
N VAL A 165 20.10 21.28 -11.50
CA VAL A 165 19.22 21.26 -12.67
C VAL A 165 19.70 22.25 -13.73
N ALA A 166 19.99 23.50 -13.35
CA ALA A 166 20.47 24.51 -14.28
C ALA A 166 21.81 24.11 -14.94
N LYS A 167 22.75 23.57 -14.16
CA LYS A 167 24.03 23.05 -14.68
C LYS A 167 23.83 21.88 -15.64
N GLY A 168 22.95 20.94 -15.31
CA GLY A 168 22.62 19.80 -16.17
C GLY A 168 22.02 20.24 -17.49
N LEU A 169 21.10 21.21 -17.46
CA LEU A 169 20.51 21.79 -18.68
C LEU A 169 21.57 22.48 -19.55
N TRP A 170 22.47 23.26 -18.95
CA TRP A 170 23.57 23.90 -19.68
C TRP A 170 24.51 22.90 -20.36
N ARG A 171 24.66 21.70 -19.79
CA ARG A 171 25.48 20.60 -20.32
C ARG A 171 24.72 19.63 -21.22
N GLU A 172 23.43 19.87 -21.45
CA GLU A 172 22.54 18.98 -22.21
C GLU A 172 22.41 17.57 -21.59
N GLU A 173 22.60 17.45 -20.27
CA GLU A 173 22.52 16.20 -19.51
C GLU A 173 21.09 15.90 -19.05
N VAL A 174 20.17 15.69 -19.99
CA VAL A 174 18.72 15.53 -19.71
C VAL A 174 18.41 14.44 -18.67
N PRO A 175 19.02 13.23 -18.70
CA PRO A 175 18.75 12.22 -17.66
C PRO A 175 19.12 12.68 -16.25
N TYR A 176 20.27 13.33 -16.09
CA TYR A 176 20.70 13.88 -14.79
C TYR A 176 19.75 14.98 -14.31
N VAL A 177 19.28 15.85 -15.21
CA VAL A 177 18.27 16.87 -14.89
C VAL A 177 16.99 16.22 -14.37
N MET A 178 16.52 15.16 -15.03
CA MET A 178 15.32 14.45 -14.59
C MET A 178 15.53 13.82 -13.21
N ASP A 179 16.69 13.24 -12.94
CA ASP A 179 17.00 12.68 -11.62
C ASP A 179 17.00 13.75 -10.53
N MET A 180 17.63 14.91 -10.78
CA MET A 180 17.63 16.03 -9.84
C MET A 180 16.23 16.59 -9.59
N LEU A 181 15.41 16.70 -10.64
CA LEU A 181 14.03 17.13 -10.49
C LEU A 181 13.20 16.12 -9.70
N ASN A 182 13.31 14.84 -10.02
CA ASN A 182 12.47 13.79 -9.46
C ASN A 182 12.84 13.42 -8.02
N HIS A 183 14.14 13.43 -7.69
CA HIS A 183 14.63 12.88 -6.43
C HIS A 183 15.13 13.94 -5.43
N ALA A 184 15.38 15.18 -5.86
CA ALA A 184 15.82 16.24 -4.96
C ALA A 184 14.83 17.42 -4.92
N VAL A 185 14.58 18.04 -6.07
CA VAL A 185 13.82 19.31 -6.13
C VAL A 185 12.33 19.09 -5.86
N ARG A 186 11.67 18.17 -6.59
CA ARG A 186 10.22 17.95 -6.44
C ARG A 186 9.83 17.43 -5.05
N PRO A 187 10.59 16.52 -4.40
CA PRO A 187 10.29 16.11 -3.03
C PRO A 187 10.26 17.29 -2.04
N MET A 188 11.21 18.23 -2.13
CA MET A 188 11.21 19.42 -1.26
C MET A 188 10.03 20.35 -1.56
N LEU A 189 9.68 20.52 -2.84
CA LEU A 189 8.49 21.29 -3.22
C LEU A 189 7.20 20.67 -2.68
N ILE A 190 7.04 19.35 -2.82
CA ILE A 190 5.88 18.62 -2.29
C ILE A 190 5.82 18.75 -0.77
N LEU A 191 6.96 18.67 -0.07
CA LEU A 191 7.03 18.84 1.38
C LEU A 191 6.56 20.23 1.82
N LEU A 192 7.04 21.28 1.17
CA LEU A 192 6.65 22.68 1.45
C LEU A 192 5.15 22.92 1.17
N LEU A 193 4.64 22.43 0.04
CA LEU A 193 3.21 22.49 -0.28
C LEU A 193 2.38 21.69 0.73
N GLY A 194 2.89 20.53 1.16
CA GLY A 194 2.29 19.73 2.21
C GLY A 194 2.16 20.50 3.52
N TRP A 195 3.22 21.16 4.00
CA TRP A 195 3.15 21.99 5.19
C TRP A 195 2.23 23.18 5.05
N LYS A 196 2.13 23.78 3.86
CA LYS A 196 1.14 24.83 3.59
C LYS A 196 -0.29 24.30 3.76
N ILE A 197 -0.61 23.17 3.14
CA ILE A 197 -1.93 22.53 3.28
C ILE A 197 -2.18 22.19 4.74
N GLY A 198 -1.20 21.57 5.41
CA GLY A 198 -1.28 21.25 6.84
C GLY A 198 -1.55 22.49 7.70
N TYR A 199 -0.90 23.63 7.42
CA TYR A 199 -1.20 24.89 8.12
C TYR A 199 -2.64 25.34 7.89
N ASP A 200 -3.11 25.33 6.63
CA ASP A 200 -4.46 25.73 6.25
C ASP A 200 -5.55 24.81 6.85
N THR A 201 -5.20 23.55 7.17
CA THR A 201 -6.12 22.54 7.71
C THR A 201 -5.79 22.09 9.13
N ASN A 202 -5.03 22.89 9.90
CA ASN A 202 -4.63 22.55 11.29
C ASN A 202 -3.97 21.16 11.45
N PHE A 203 -3.28 20.68 10.42
CA PHE A 203 -2.54 19.42 10.38
C PHE A 203 -3.43 18.18 10.61
N THR A 204 -4.69 18.24 10.20
CA THR A 204 -5.67 17.14 10.32
C THR A 204 -5.99 16.43 9.01
N VAL A 205 -5.11 16.52 8.00
CA VAL A 205 -5.34 15.90 6.68
C VAL A 205 -4.06 15.25 6.16
N SER A 206 -4.26 14.20 5.35
CA SER A 206 -3.22 13.67 4.47
C SER A 206 -3.24 14.39 3.11
N ILE A 207 -2.08 14.46 2.44
CA ILE A 207 -1.93 15.06 1.09
C ILE A 207 -1.79 14.02 -0.02
N GLY A 208 -2.23 12.79 0.24
CA GLY A 208 -2.10 11.66 -0.66
C GLY A 208 -0.89 10.80 -0.32
N LYS A 209 -1.17 9.63 0.23
CA LYS A 209 -0.38 8.41 0.15
C LYS A 209 -1.33 7.26 -0.14
#